data_AF-T0ZA69-F1
#
_entry.id   AF-T0ZA69-F1
#
_cell.length_a   1.000
_cell.length_b   1.000
_cell.length_c   1.000
_cell.angle_alpha   90.00
_cell.angle_beta   90.00
_cell.angle_gamma   90.00
#
_symmetry.space_group_name_H-M   'P 1'
#
loop_
_entity.id
_entity.type
_entity.pdbx_description
1 polymer ?
#
loop_
_entity_poly.entity_id
_entity_poly.type
_entity_poly.pdbx_seq_one_letter_code
_entity_poly.pdbx_strand_id
1 'polypeptide(L)' 'MDITTLDNDVAFRIRLQIALRYQAIKIRAVSSQPEKFDEYIAQRVAAIEKMIGKAMSVSDNGKIIYP' A
#
# COMPACT_ATOMS: atom_id res chain seq x y z
N MET A 1 5.97 7.70 8.38
CA MET A 1 7.20 7.79 7.58
C MET A 1 6.91 8.60 6.34
N ASP A 2 7.73 9.62 6.05
CA ASP A 2 7.60 10.40 4.81
C ASP A 2 8.44 9.78 3.69
N ILE A 3 7.79 9.30 2.62
CA ILE A 3 8.48 8.63 1.50
C ILE A 3 9.28 9.57 0.62
N THR A 4 9.08 10.88 0.72
CA THR A 4 9.89 11.86 -0.01
C THR A 4 11.33 11.94 0.51
N THR A 5 11.56 11.41 1.71
CA THR A 5 12.89 11.32 2.33
C THR A 5 13.67 10.08 1.91
N LEU A 6 13.04 9.16 1.17
CA LEU A 6 13.65 7.93 0.68
C LEU A 6 14.27 8.12 -0.70
N ASP A 7 15.15 7.18 -1.07
CA ASP A 7 15.61 7.04 -2.44
C ASP A 7 14.43 6.89 -3.42
N ASN A 8 14.56 7.47 -4.62
CA ASN A 8 13.49 7.53 -5.61
C ASN A 8 12.95 6.15 -6.00
N ASP A 9 13.81 5.13 -6.11
CA ASP A 9 13.38 3.78 -6.49
C ASP A 9 12.59 3.13 -5.36
N VAL A 10 13.02 3.34 -4.11
CA VAL A 10 12.33 2.82 -2.92
C VAL A 10 10.99 3.53 -2.76
N ALA A 11 10.96 4.85 -2.87
CA ALA A 11 9.74 5.65 -2.82
C ALA A 11 8.74 5.22 -3.91
N PHE A 12 9.21 5.00 -5.14
CA PHE A 12 8.39 4.50 -6.24
C PHE A 12 7.79 3.12 -5.93
N ARG A 13 8.61 2.17 -5.46
CA ARG A 13 8.14 0.81 -5.11
C ARG A 13 7.08 0.84 -4.02
N ILE A 14 7.25 1.68 -2.99
CA ILE A 14 6.26 1.85 -1.92
C ILE A 14 4.96 2.42 -2.47
N ARG A 15 5.02 3.51 -3.25
CA ARG A 15 3.84 4.11 -3.91
C ARG A 15 3.10 3.09 -4.76
N LEU A 16 3.83 2.28 -5.53
CA LEU A 16 3.25 1.23 -6.37
C LEU A 16 2.48 0.21 -5.54
N GLN A 17 3.07 -0.35 -4.49
CA GLN A 17 2.37 -1.34 -3.65
C GLN A 17 1.14 -0.74 -2.96
N ILE A 18 1.22 0.51 -2.50
CA ILE A 18 0.09 1.23 -1.89
C ILE A 18 -1.03 1.44 -2.91
N ALA A 19 -0.70 1.86 -4.13
CA ALA A 19 -1.67 2.04 -5.20
C ALA A 19 -2.37 0.72 -5.56
N LEU A 20 -1.61 -0.37 -5.69
CA LEU A 20 -2.15 -1.71 -5.96
C LEU A 20 -3.10 -2.17 -4.84
N ARG A 21 -2.72 -1.96 -3.57
CA ARG A 21 -3.58 -2.26 -2.42
C ARG A 21 -4.87 -1.44 -2.47
N TYR A 22 -4.77 -0.14 -2.71
CA TYR A 22 -5.92 0.75 -2.75
C TYR A 22 -6.91 0.36 -3.85
N GLN A 23 -6.40 0.05 -5.05
CA GLN A 23 -7.25 -0.40 -6.16
C GLN A 23 -7.93 -1.74 -5.84
N ALA A 24 -7.20 -2.69 -5.25
CA ALA A 24 -7.79 -3.97 -4.85
C ALA A 24 -8.91 -3.80 -3.82
N ILE A 25 -8.75 -2.91 -2.83
CA ILE A 25 -9.81 -2.57 -1.86
C ILE A 25 -11.04 -1.98 -2.56
N LYS A 26 -10.83 -1.05 -3.52
CA LYS A 26 -11.93 -0.46 -4.28
C LYS A 26 -12.68 -1.49 -5.12
N ILE A 27 -11.96 -2.37 -5.83
CA ILE A 27 -12.57 -3.42 -6.65
C ILE A 27 -13.33 -4.40 -5.75
N ARG A 28 -12.72 -4.82 -4.63
CA ARG A 28 -13.35 -5.69 -3.62
C ARG A 28 -14.70 -5.13 -3.17
N ALA A 29 -14.79 -3.83 -2.89
CA ALA A 29 -16.01 -3.20 -2.39
C ALA A 29 -17.20 -3.27 -3.36
N VAL A 30 -16.95 -3.47 -4.66
CA VAL A 30 -17.98 -3.54 -5.71
C VAL A 30 -18.03 -4.89 -6.42
N SER A 31 -17.20 -5.84 -6.00
CA SER A 31 -17.11 -7.17 -6.62
C SER A 31 -18.21 -8.10 -6.10
N SER A 32 -18.66 -9.01 -6.97
CA SER A 32 -19.51 -10.13 -6.57
C SER A 32 -18.77 -11.24 -5.82
N GLN A 33 -17.43 -11.22 -5.82
CA GLN A 33 -16.55 -12.19 -5.15
C GLN A 33 -15.41 -11.46 -4.41
N PRO A 34 -15.72 -10.68 -3.36
CA PRO A 34 -14.76 -9.85 -2.64
C PRO A 34 -13.62 -10.66 -1.99
N GLU A 35 -13.87 -11.90 -1.56
CA GLU A 35 -12.91 -12.79 -0.91
C GLU A 35 -11.68 -13.08 -1.79
N LYS A 36 -11.84 -13.06 -3.12
CA LYS A 36 -10.72 -13.25 -4.06
C LYS A 36 -9.67 -12.14 -3.98
N PHE A 37 -10.04 -10.98 -3.44
CA PHE A 37 -9.14 -9.84 -3.28
C PHE A 37 -8.48 -9.80 -1.90
N ASP A 38 -8.99 -10.54 -0.92
CA ASP A 38 -8.47 -10.53 0.46
C ASP A 38 -7.02 -11.01 0.50
N GLU A 39 -6.72 -12.12 -0.18
CA GLU A 39 -5.35 -12.64 -0.27
C GLU A 39 -4.41 -11.63 -0.97
N TYR A 40 -4.85 -11.05 -2.08
CA TYR A 40 -4.05 -10.08 -2.81
C TYR A 40 -3.77 -8.82 -1.98
N ILE A 41 -4.78 -8.31 -1.26
CA ILE A 41 -4.65 -7.17 -0.34
C ILE A 41 -3.64 -7.51 0.77
N ALA A 42 -3.74 -8.70 1.37
CA ALA A 42 -2.82 -9.15 2.40
C ALA A 42 -1.37 -9.25 1.88
N GLN A 43 -1.17 -9.77 0.66
CA GLN A 43 0.14 -9.81 0.03
C GLN A 43 0.72 -8.39 -0.18
N ARG A 44 -0.10 -7.41 -0.60
CA ARG A 44 0.36 -6.03 -0.74
C ARG A 44 0.71 -5.40 0.61
N VAL A 45 -0.08 -5.66 1.66
CA VAL A 45 0.22 -5.20 3.02
C VAL A 45 1.57 -5.75 3.50
N ALA A 46 1.79 -7.07 3.38
CA ALA A 46 3.05 -7.69 3.77
C ALA A 46 4.26 -7.12 2.99
N ALA A 47 4.08 -6.83 1.69
CA ALA A 47 5.13 -6.20 0.88
C ALA A 47 5.45 -4.78 1.36
N ILE A 48 4.42 -3.98 1.68
CA ILE A 48 4.59 -2.62 2.22
C ILE A 48 5.31 -2.68 3.57
N GLU A 49 4.83 -3.51 4.51
CA GLU A 49 5.42 -3.67 5.84
C GLU A 49 6.88 -4.14 5.78
N LYS A 50 7.24 -4.99 4.81
CA LYS A 50 8.63 -5.41 4.59
C LYS A 50 9.53 -4.25 4.15
N MET A 51 8.98 -3.27 3.43
CA MET A 51 9.74 -2.12 2.92
C MET A 51 9.86 -0.99 3.96
N ILE A 52 8.80 -0.70 4.70
CA ILE A 52 8.74 0.46 5.61
C ILE A 52 8.87 0.09 7.09
N GLY A 53 8.76 -1.20 7.44
CA GLY A 53 8.62 -1.67 8.82
C GLY A 53 7.16 -1.82 9.24
N LYS A 54 6.88 -2.83 10.08
CA LYS A 54 5.52 -3.19 10.50
C LYS A 54 4.84 -2.02 11.25
N ALA A 55 3.56 -1.78 10.97
CA ALA A 55 2.73 -0.77 11.64
C ALA A 55 3.16 0.71 11.51
N MET A 56 3.96 1.06 10.50
CA MET A 56 4.23 2.47 10.19
C MET A 56 3.26 3.02 9.15
N SER A 57 2.63 4.15 9.48
CA SER A 57 1.89 4.95 8.51
C SER A 57 2.86 5.58 7.50
N VAL A 58 2.42 5.73 6.26
CA VAL A 58 3.17 6.34 5.16
C VAL A 58 2.51 7.64 4.75
N SER A 59 3.29 8.71 4.71
CA SER A 59 2.92 9.99 4.15
C SER A 59 3.73 10.31 2.90
N ASP A 60 3.12 10.99 1.95
CA ASP A 60 3.75 11.56 0.76
C ASP A 60 3.51 13.07 0.78
N ASN A 61 4.57 13.87 0.92
CA ASN A 61 4.47 15.33 1.07
C ASN A 61 3.47 15.74 2.17
N GLY A 62 3.57 15.11 3.35
CA GLY A 62 2.67 15.38 4.48
C GLY A 62 1.25 14.80 4.37
N LYS A 63 0.87 14.20 3.23
CA LYS A 63 -0.44 13.53 3.07
C LYS A 63 -0.34 12.04 3.37
N ILE A 64 -1.15 11.52 4.29
CA ILE A 64 -1.20 10.08 4.58
C ILE A 64 -1.73 9.33 3.35
N ILE A 65 -0.93 8.40 2.83
CA ILE A 65 -1.26 7.53 1.69
C ILE A 65 -1.44 6.06 2.10
N TYR A 66 -0.92 5.68 3.27
CA TYR A 66 -1.13 4.38 3.88
C TYR A 66 -1.21 4.59 5.40
N PRO A 67 -2.36 4.31 6.04
CA PRO A 67 -2.50 4.46 7.48
C PRO A 67 -1.74 3.38 8.25
#